data_AF-A0AA37MC73-F1
#
_entry.id   AF-A0AA37MC73-F1
#
_cell.length_a   1.000
_cell.length_b   1.000
_cell.length_c   1.000
_cell.angle_alpha   90.00
_cell.angle_beta   90.00
_cell.angle_gamma   90.00
#
_symmetry.space_group_name_H-M   'P 1'
#
loop_
_entity.id
_entity.type
_entity.pdbx_description
1 polymer ?
#
loop_
_entity_poly.entity_id
_entity_poly.type
_entity_poly.pdbx_seq_one_letter_code
_entity_poly.pdbx_strand_id
1 'polypeptide(L)' 'MDVKATASDSAFIQGRNARLYGKPRSECPYTEGTEEHAAWMQAYEEATDSEANG' A
#
# COMPACT_ATOMS: atom_id res chain seq x y z
N MET A 1 5.76 -0.10 -26.91
CA MET A 1 6.47 0.35 -25.70
C MET A 1 5.41 0.41 -24.63
N ASP A 2 5.17 -0.67 -23.90
CA ASP A 2 4.02 -0.72 -23.01
C ASP A 2 4.39 -1.57 -21.81
N VAL A 3 5.40 -1.11 -21.07
CA VAL A 3 5.55 -1.50 -19.66
C VAL A 3 4.37 -0.83 -18.96
N LYS A 4 3.18 -1.40 -19.12
CA LYS A 4 2.16 -1.29 -18.11
C LYS A 4 2.89 -1.72 -16.85
N ALA A 5 3.31 -0.76 -16.04
CA ALA A 5 3.47 -0.94 -14.62
C ALA A 5 2.15 -1.58 -14.23
N THR A 6 2.14 -2.91 -14.15
CA THR A 6 0.99 -3.65 -13.67
C THR A 6 0.63 -2.95 -12.39
N ALA A 7 -0.65 -2.66 -12.23
CA ALA A 7 -1.22 -2.09 -11.02
C ALA A 7 -1.05 -3.06 -9.83
N SER A 8 0.18 -3.51 -9.56
CA SER A 8 0.67 -4.40 -8.52
C SER A 8 2.05 -3.95 -8.00
N ASP A 9 2.84 -3.18 -8.76
CA ASP A 9 4.22 -2.84 -8.35
C ASP A 9 4.37 -1.46 -7.69
N SER A 10 3.36 -0.58 -7.78
CA SER A 10 3.44 0.72 -7.11
C SER A 10 3.24 0.56 -5.60
N ALA A 11 4.02 1.31 -4.81
CA ALA A 11 3.99 1.29 -3.35
C ALA A 11 2.57 1.42 -2.76
N PHE A 12 1.73 2.24 -3.41
CA PHE A 12 0.31 2.35 -3.09
C PHE A 12 -0.43 1.00 -3.11
N ILE A 13 -0.23 0.20 -4.16
CA ILE A 13 -0.95 -1.07 -4.31
C ILE A 13 -0.40 -2.12 -3.36
N GLN A 14 0.90 -2.11 -3.10
CA GLN A 14 1.50 -2.94 -2.08
C GLN A 14 0.96 -2.60 -0.68
N GLY A 15 0.75 -1.31 -0.37
CA GLY A 15 0.20 -0.83 0.90
C GLY A 15 -1.23 -1.30 1.14
N ARG A 16 -2.11 -1.10 0.15
CA ARG A 16 -3.48 -1.63 0.21
C ARG A 16 -3.51 -3.15 0.36
N ASN A 17 -2.69 -3.88 -0.41
CA ASN A 17 -2.62 -5.33 -0.31
C ASN A 17 -2.16 -5.77 1.08
N ALA A 18 -1.12 -5.14 1.63
CA ALA A 18 -0.65 -5.44 2.97
C ALA A 18 -1.79 -5.35 3.99
N ARG A 19 -2.65 -4.33 3.89
CA ARG A 19 -3.85 -4.23 4.74
C ARG A 19 -4.83 -5.37 4.52
N LEU A 20 -5.19 -5.66 3.26
CA LEU A 20 -6.12 -6.75 2.90
C LEU A 20 -5.62 -8.13 3.36
N TYR A 21 -4.31 -8.35 3.35
CA TYR A 21 -3.68 -9.57 3.83
C TYR A 21 -3.39 -9.56 5.34
N GLY A 22 -3.76 -8.49 6.08
CA GLY A 22 -3.55 -8.38 7.53
C GLY A 22 -2.08 -8.19 7.94
N LYS A 23 -1.21 -7.78 7.02
CA LYS A 23 0.19 -7.45 7.31
C LYS A 23 0.26 -6.13 8.09
N PRO A 24 1.16 -5.98 9.07
CA PRO A 24 1.31 -4.72 9.79
C PRO A 24 2.03 -3.66 8.95
N ARG A 25 1.84 -2.37 9.28
CA ARG A 25 2.57 -1.24 8.66
C ARG A 25 4.09 -1.34 8.75
N SER A 26 4.60 -2.04 9.77
CA SER A 26 6.03 -2.29 9.95
C SER A 26 6.63 -3.26 8.93
N GLU A 27 5.80 -3.96 8.15
CA GLU A 27 6.24 -4.77 7.00
C GLU A 27 6.42 -3.94 5.72
N CYS A 28 6.22 -2.62 5.78
CA CYS A 28 6.51 -1.71 4.67
C CYS A 28 8.00 -1.84 4.28
N PRO A 29 8.32 -2.21 3.02
CA PRO A 29 9.71 -2.39 2.59
C PRO A 29 10.42 -1.06 2.28
N TYR A 30 9.66 0.05 2.27
CA TYR A 30 10.15 1.36 1.91
C TYR A 30 10.70 2.11 3.12
N THR A 31 11.72 2.94 2.91
CA THR A 31 12.34 3.73 3.99
C THR A 31 11.43 4.91 4.37
N GLU A 32 11.27 5.16 5.67
CA GLU A 32 10.53 6.33 6.16
C GLU A 32 11.08 7.63 5.55
N GLY A 33 10.18 8.44 4.99
CA GLY A 33 10.52 9.71 4.34
C GLY A 33 10.65 9.64 2.82
N THR A 34 10.58 8.46 2.19
CA THR A 34 10.47 8.36 0.73
C THR A 34 9.03 8.53 0.24
N GLU A 35 8.87 8.92 -1.02
CA GLU A 35 7.56 9.04 -1.66
C GLU A 35 6.83 7.70 -1.69
N GLU A 36 7.55 6.59 -1.93
CA GLU A 36 6.99 5.25 -1.87
C GLU A 36 6.44 4.90 -0.48
N HIS A 37 7.17 5.22 0.60
CA HIS A 37 6.70 4.96 1.96
C HIS A 37 5.42 5.75 2.26
N ALA A 38 5.36 7.02 1.84
CA ALA A 38 4.16 7.85 1.97
C ALA A 38 2.97 7.27 1.18
N ALA A 39 3.18 6.83 -0.06
CA ALA A 39 2.15 6.23 -0.90
C ALA A 39 1.66 4.88 -0.35
N TRP A 40 2.57 4.05 0.16
CA TRP A 40 2.24 2.77 0.80
C TRP A 40 1.40 2.96 2.06
N MET A 41 1.81 3.89 2.93
CA MET A 41 1.06 4.21 4.16
C MET A 41 -0.33 4.73 3.86
N GLN A 42 -0.44 5.70 2.93
CA GLN A 42 -1.73 6.27 2.54
C GLN A 42 -2.71 5.17 2.08
N ALA A 43 -2.25 4.26 1.23
CA ALA A 43 -3.09 3.17 0.73
C ALA A 43 -3.44 2.12 1.79
N TYR A 44 -2.49 1.83 2.70
CA TYR A 44 -2.71 0.94 3.83
C TYR A 44 -3.77 1.48 4.80
N GLU A 45 -3.70 2.79 5.07
CA GLU A 45 -4.67 3.52 5.91
C GLU A 45 -6.04 3.62 5.23
N GLU A 46 -6.10 4.00 3.95
CA GLU A 46 -7.36 4.05 3.19
C GLU A 46 -8.08 2.69 3.16
N ALA A 47 -7.31 1.61 3.03
CA ALA A 47 -7.86 0.25 3.07
C ALA A 47 -8.40 -0.17 4.45
N THR A 48 -8.05 0.51 5.54
CA THR A 48 -8.61 0.21 6.86
C THR A 48 -10.00 0.78 7.08
N ASP A 49 -10.28 1.94 6.48
CA ASP A 49 -11.54 2.67 6.70
C ASP A 49 -12.71 1.98 5.99
N SER A 50 -12.42 1.30 4.87
CA SER A 50 -13.42 0.57 4.08
C SER A 50 -14.02 -0.67 4.76
N GLU A 51 -13.37 -1.28 5.76
CA GLU A 51 -13.85 -2.50 6.44
C GLU A 51 -14.45 -2.23 7.84
N ALA A 52 -14.52 -0.97 8.27
CA ALA A 52 -15.16 -0.60 9.55
C ALA A 52 -16.69 -0.38 9.44
N ASN A 53 -17.26 -0.56 8.24
CA ASN A 53 -18.71 -0.58 7.99
C ASN A 53 -19.09 -1.86 7.23
N GLY A 54 -19.12 -3.00 7.92
CA GLY A 54 -19.60 -4.28 7.40
C GLY A 54 -20.27 -5.08 8.51
#